data_AF-A0A358PJH8-F1
#
_entry.id   AF-A0A358PJH8-F1
#
_cell.length_a   1.000
_cell.length_b   1.000
_cell.length_c   1.000
_cell.angle_alpha   90.00
_cell.angle_beta   90.00
_cell.angle_gamma   90.00
#
_symmetry.space_group_name_H-M   'P 1'
#
loop_
_entity.id
_entity.type
_entity.pdbx_description
1 polymer ?
#
loop_
_entity_poly.entity_id
_entity_poly.type
_entity_poly.pdbx_seq_one_letter_code
_entity_poly.pdbx_strand_id
1 'polypeptide(L)'
;MKSSKLKLTSMILAVVLCLLVLSAPAGAVVQPNSDFYVLDNENVLSAETEKYIIDRNMNLVSNCKGAQVCVVVTDSTNGQDIEEYATELFNAWGIGSKTEDNGVLILFLTDDDNYWIMPGIGLERVLTERVLRQIIDDDCEPSFARKDYDSAAKATFIAINQVVCNYYSQDPNGSGDSDNFPNNNGNNYYPDDHPGYNSGSSCLSCGSCLALSCAACGSCGSCSGGSFMGIIIVIIIVFVFFKIIASIGRGGRRPPRPPRGGGFGGGFGPRP
;
A
#
# COMPACT_ATOMS: atom_id res chain seq x y z
N MET A 1 30.92 45.93 -3.58
CA MET A 1 29.95 45.26 -2.68
C MET A 1 28.74 44.63 -3.39
N LYS A 2 28.39 44.99 -4.64
CA LYS A 2 27.24 44.39 -5.37
C LYS A 2 27.55 43.04 -6.03
N SER A 3 28.80 42.78 -6.42
CA SER A 3 29.22 41.56 -7.11
C SER A 3 29.33 40.32 -6.21
N SER A 4 29.63 40.50 -4.92
CA SER A 4 29.70 39.38 -3.96
C SER A 4 28.32 38.80 -3.63
N LYS A 5 27.28 39.65 -3.60
CA LYS A 5 25.90 39.22 -3.37
C LYS A 5 25.34 38.39 -4.53
N LEU A 6 25.70 38.73 -5.77
CA LEU A 6 25.27 37.98 -6.97
C LEU A 6 25.93 36.58 -7.05
N LYS A 7 27.20 36.47 -6.65
CA LYS A 7 27.93 35.20 -6.60
C LYS A 7 27.37 34.27 -5.51
N LEU A 8 27.01 34.83 -4.36
CA LEU A 8 26.40 34.09 -3.25
C LEU A 8 25.02 33.54 -3.63
N THR A 9 24.17 34.35 -4.29
CA THR A 9 22.85 33.88 -4.76
C THR A 9 22.95 32.79 -5.82
N SER A 10 23.95 32.86 -6.70
CA SER A 10 24.19 31.82 -7.72
C SER A 10 24.64 30.50 -7.09
N MET A 11 25.54 30.55 -6.09
CA MET A 11 25.95 29.34 -5.37
C MET A 11 24.80 28.71 -4.59
N ILE A 12 23.95 29.51 -3.94
CA ILE A 12 22.78 28.98 -3.21
C ILE A 12 21.80 28.32 -4.18
N LEU A 13 21.54 28.93 -5.35
CA LEU A 13 20.68 28.34 -6.38
C LEU A 13 21.24 27.02 -6.90
N ALA A 14 22.56 26.94 -7.14
CA ALA A 14 23.21 25.73 -7.61
C ALA A 14 23.15 24.60 -6.57
N VAL A 15 23.31 24.93 -5.27
CA VAL A 15 23.21 23.95 -4.17
C VAL A 15 21.77 23.45 -4.03
N VAL A 16 20.76 24.33 -4.12
CA VAL A 16 19.34 23.94 -4.07
C VAL A 16 18.96 23.08 -5.28
N LEU A 17 19.44 23.42 -6.47
CA LEU A 17 19.23 22.62 -7.68
C LEU A 17 19.91 21.25 -7.59
N CYS A 18 21.11 21.17 -7.02
CA CYS A 18 21.83 19.92 -6.82
C CYS A 18 21.15 19.02 -5.77
N LEU A 19 20.58 19.61 -4.70
CA LEU A 19 19.78 18.92 -3.70
C LEU A 19 18.46 18.38 -4.26
N LEU A 20 17.85 19.08 -5.23
CA LEU A 20 16.65 18.61 -5.93
C LEU A 20 16.93 17.43 -6.88
N VAL A 21 18.12 17.37 -7.47
CA VAL A 21 18.52 16.27 -8.39
C VAL A 21 18.97 15.02 -7.62
N LEU A 22 19.39 15.14 -6.37
CA LEU A 22 19.75 14.01 -5.50
C LEU A 22 18.55 13.30 -4.85
N SER A 23 17.34 13.82 -5.04
CA SER A 23 16.10 13.09 -4.74
C SER A 23 15.91 12.00 -5.78
N ALA A 24 16.71 10.94 -5.72
CA ALA A 24 16.37 9.70 -6.40
C ALA A 24 14.99 9.26 -5.89
N PRO A 25 14.04 8.89 -6.77
CA PRO A 25 12.86 8.19 -6.31
C PRO A 25 13.38 6.91 -5.65
N ALA A 26 13.20 6.79 -4.33
CA ALA A 26 13.21 5.47 -3.71
C ALA A 26 12.23 4.62 -4.53
N GLY A 27 12.64 3.42 -4.92
CA GLY A 27 11.82 2.53 -5.74
C GLY A 27 10.42 2.47 -5.14
N ALA A 28 9.42 2.96 -5.88
CA ALA A 28 8.08 3.01 -5.34
C ALA A 28 7.54 1.58 -5.33
N VAL A 29 7.29 1.02 -4.15
CA VAL A 29 6.58 -0.25 -4.02
C VAL A 29 5.21 -0.16 -4.70
N VAL A 30 4.80 -1.27 -5.33
CA VAL A 30 3.51 -1.30 -6.04
C VAL A 30 2.38 -1.01 -5.05
N GLN A 31 1.39 -0.24 -5.48
CA GLN A 31 0.24 0.14 -4.66
C GLN A 31 -0.92 -0.85 -4.88
N PRO A 32 -1.75 -1.10 -3.86
CA PRO A 32 -2.89 -1.99 -4.02
C PRO A 32 -3.88 -1.41 -5.04
N ASN A 33 -4.49 -2.30 -5.84
CA ASN A 33 -5.55 -1.97 -6.78
C ASN A 33 -6.92 -1.92 -6.05
N SER A 34 -8.03 -2.03 -6.79
CA SER A 34 -9.39 -2.08 -6.20
C SER A 34 -9.60 -3.24 -5.23
N ASP A 35 -8.85 -4.33 -5.39
CA ASP A 35 -8.98 -5.57 -4.66
C ASP A 35 -7.72 -5.77 -3.79
N PHE A 36 -7.74 -5.15 -2.60
CA PHE A 36 -6.63 -5.11 -1.64
C PHE A 36 -5.92 -6.46 -1.36
N TYR A 37 -6.61 -7.59 -1.56
CA TYR A 37 -6.08 -8.92 -1.27
C TYR A 37 -5.26 -9.53 -2.41
N VAL A 38 -5.47 -9.09 -3.65
CA VAL A 38 -4.81 -9.67 -4.82
C VAL A 38 -4.36 -8.57 -5.78
N LEU A 39 -3.07 -8.59 -6.09
CA LEU A 39 -2.51 -7.78 -7.14
C LEU A 39 -1.74 -8.67 -8.09
N ASP A 40 -2.24 -8.76 -9.32
CA ASP A 40 -1.61 -9.49 -10.40
C ASP A 40 -1.33 -8.53 -11.57
N ASN A 41 -0.12 -7.96 -11.58
CA ASN A 41 0.30 -7.08 -12.68
C ASN A 41 0.64 -7.85 -13.96
N GLU A 42 0.97 -9.13 -13.82
CA GLU A 42 1.46 -9.99 -14.89
C GLU A 42 0.34 -10.79 -15.57
N ASN A 43 -0.88 -10.74 -15.00
CA ASN A 43 -2.06 -11.45 -15.48
C ASN A 43 -1.80 -12.96 -15.61
N VAL A 44 -1.14 -13.52 -14.59
CA VAL A 44 -0.79 -14.95 -14.47
C VAL A 44 -1.76 -15.72 -13.57
N LEU A 45 -2.58 -15.03 -12.77
CA LEU A 45 -3.63 -15.60 -11.95
C LEU A 45 -4.94 -15.65 -12.74
N SER A 46 -5.68 -16.75 -12.56
CA SER A 46 -7.02 -16.88 -13.10
C SER A 46 -8.02 -16.10 -12.26
N ALA A 47 -9.07 -15.57 -12.90
CA ALA A 47 -10.16 -14.89 -12.19
C ALA A 47 -10.84 -15.76 -11.13
N GLU A 48 -10.80 -17.09 -11.29
CA GLU A 48 -11.31 -18.03 -10.29
C GLU A 48 -10.43 -18.05 -9.04
N THR A 49 -9.10 -18.03 -9.20
CA THR A 49 -8.14 -17.96 -8.10
C THR A 49 -8.21 -16.62 -7.38
N GLU A 50 -8.24 -15.50 -8.11
CA GLU A 50 -8.36 -14.17 -7.51
C GLU A 50 -9.63 -14.08 -6.66
N LYS A 51 -10.77 -14.50 -7.22
CA LYS A 51 -12.04 -14.54 -6.51
C LYS A 51 -11.97 -15.42 -5.28
N TYR A 52 -11.39 -16.61 -5.39
CA TYR A 52 -11.23 -17.52 -4.26
C TYR A 52 -10.44 -16.87 -3.11
N ILE A 53 -9.33 -16.20 -3.41
CA ILE A 53 -8.51 -15.51 -2.42
C ILE A 53 -9.30 -14.38 -1.74
N ILE A 54 -10.03 -13.59 -2.53
CA ILE A 54 -10.86 -12.48 -2.02
C ILE A 54 -11.97 -13.02 -1.10
N ASP A 55 -12.73 -14.01 -1.55
CA ASP A 55 -13.85 -14.60 -0.80
C ASP A 55 -13.38 -15.19 0.54
N ARG A 56 -12.21 -15.86 0.55
CA ARG A 56 -11.61 -16.42 1.76
C ARG A 56 -11.08 -15.33 2.70
N ASN A 57 -10.50 -14.26 2.18
CA ASN A 57 -10.11 -13.10 3.00
C ASN A 57 -11.32 -12.45 3.69
N MET A 58 -12.50 -12.41 3.07
CA MET A 58 -13.69 -11.89 3.73
C MET A 58 -14.05 -12.69 4.99
N ASN A 59 -13.81 -14.01 4.98
CA ASN A 59 -13.95 -14.86 6.16
C ASN A 59 -12.87 -14.56 7.21
N LEU A 60 -11.59 -14.50 6.81
CA LEU A 60 -10.49 -14.15 7.71
C LEU A 60 -10.73 -12.82 8.44
N VAL A 61 -11.19 -11.81 7.70
CA VAL A 61 -11.48 -10.50 8.29
C VAL A 61 -12.64 -10.58 9.28
N SER A 62 -13.71 -11.32 8.94
CA SER A 62 -14.93 -11.39 9.75
C SER A 62 -14.78 -12.27 11.00
N ASN A 63 -14.08 -13.40 10.88
CA ASN A 63 -14.07 -14.46 11.89
C ASN A 63 -12.70 -14.67 12.55
N CYS A 64 -11.61 -14.24 11.91
CA CYS A 64 -10.23 -14.38 12.40
C CYS A 64 -9.63 -13.04 12.86
N LYS A 65 -10.46 -12.22 13.53
CA LYS A 65 -10.07 -10.91 14.10
C LYS A 65 -9.40 -9.95 13.10
N GLY A 66 -9.87 -9.88 11.86
CA GLY A 66 -9.27 -8.99 10.87
C GLY A 66 -7.99 -9.51 10.23
N ALA A 67 -7.72 -10.82 10.30
CA ALA A 67 -6.58 -11.42 9.59
C ALA A 67 -6.71 -11.20 8.09
N GLN A 68 -5.57 -11.04 7.42
CA GLN A 68 -5.51 -10.78 5.98
C GLN A 68 -4.34 -11.55 5.38
N VAL A 69 -4.57 -12.20 4.24
CA VAL A 69 -3.54 -12.89 3.47
C VAL A 69 -3.57 -12.33 2.05
N CYS A 70 -2.58 -11.53 1.70
CA CYS A 70 -2.50 -10.86 0.41
C CYS A 70 -1.55 -11.62 -0.53
N VAL A 71 -1.92 -11.72 -1.80
CA VAL A 71 -1.09 -12.28 -2.87
C VAL A 71 -0.71 -11.15 -3.82
N VAL A 72 0.59 -10.99 -4.05
CA VAL A 72 1.14 -9.98 -4.96
C VAL A 72 2.04 -10.67 -5.98
N VAL A 73 1.76 -10.43 -7.26
CA VAL A 73 2.57 -10.89 -8.38
C VAL A 73 3.07 -9.67 -9.17
N THR A 74 4.39 -9.59 -9.33
CA THR A 74 5.06 -8.53 -10.09
C THR A 74 6.25 -9.12 -10.85
N ASP A 75 6.75 -8.40 -11.84
CA ASP A 75 7.93 -8.75 -12.63
C ASP A 75 9.23 -8.86 -11.79
N SER A 76 9.64 -7.78 -11.12
CA SER A 76 10.90 -7.70 -10.37
C SER A 76 10.86 -6.67 -9.23
N THR A 77 11.88 -6.69 -8.37
CA THR A 77 12.11 -5.66 -7.34
C THR A 77 12.93 -4.46 -7.85
N ASN A 78 13.20 -4.38 -9.16
CA ASN A 78 14.07 -3.37 -9.77
C ASN A 78 15.49 -3.34 -9.15
N GLY A 79 16.00 -4.48 -8.71
CA GLY A 79 17.34 -4.64 -8.14
C GLY A 79 17.44 -4.38 -6.63
N GLN A 80 16.31 -4.18 -5.94
CA GLN A 80 16.23 -4.18 -4.48
C GLN A 80 16.23 -5.62 -3.93
N ASP A 81 16.71 -5.81 -2.71
CA ASP A 81 16.60 -7.10 -2.04
C ASP A 81 15.12 -7.48 -1.84
N ILE A 82 14.77 -8.75 -2.06
CA ILE A 82 13.37 -9.21 -2.03
C ILE A 82 12.76 -9.12 -0.63
N GLU A 83 13.54 -9.36 0.42
CA GLU A 83 13.08 -9.27 1.82
C GLU A 83 12.82 -7.81 2.18
N GLU A 84 13.74 -6.91 1.81
CA GLU A 84 13.55 -5.47 2.00
C GLU A 84 12.34 -4.96 1.23
N TYR A 85 12.19 -5.35 -0.05
CA TYR A 85 11.03 -4.99 -0.87
C TYR A 85 9.72 -5.52 -0.30
N ALA A 86 9.68 -6.79 0.14
CA ALA A 86 8.50 -7.37 0.77
C ALA A 86 8.15 -6.66 2.07
N THR A 87 9.15 -6.29 2.88
CA THR A 87 8.99 -5.51 4.12
C THR A 87 8.38 -4.14 3.84
N GLU A 88 8.91 -3.41 2.87
CA GLU A 88 8.37 -2.11 2.47
C GLU A 88 6.94 -2.23 1.92
N LEU A 89 6.69 -3.24 1.08
CA LEU A 89 5.37 -3.49 0.50
C LEU A 89 4.33 -3.81 1.58
N PHE A 90 4.64 -4.73 2.50
CA PHE A 90 3.76 -5.12 3.61
C PHE A 90 3.39 -3.92 4.48
N ASN A 91 4.39 -3.10 4.82
CA ASN A 91 4.18 -1.91 5.65
C ASN A 91 3.42 -0.81 4.90
N ALA A 92 3.70 -0.62 3.61
CA ALA A 92 3.01 0.37 2.78
C ALA A 92 1.52 0.03 2.63
N TRP A 93 1.20 -1.26 2.50
CA TRP A 93 -0.18 -1.73 2.38
C TRP A 93 -0.87 -1.81 3.74
N GLY A 94 -0.11 -1.92 4.83
CA GLY A 94 -0.66 -2.12 6.17
C GLY A 94 -1.43 -3.43 6.27
N ILE A 95 -0.82 -4.52 5.79
CA ILE A 95 -1.44 -5.84 5.73
C ILE A 95 -1.69 -6.37 7.15
N GLY A 96 -2.92 -6.76 7.43
CA GLY A 96 -3.38 -7.29 8.71
C GLY A 96 -4.12 -6.28 9.58
N SER A 97 -4.64 -6.77 10.71
CA SER A 97 -5.30 -5.93 11.69
C SER A 97 -4.29 -5.12 12.51
N LYS A 98 -4.56 -3.82 12.70
CA LYS A 98 -3.75 -2.91 13.54
C LYS A 98 -3.60 -3.35 15.00
N THR A 99 -4.46 -4.25 15.48
CA THR A 99 -4.45 -4.70 16.89
C THR A 99 -3.82 -6.07 17.07
N GLU A 100 -3.79 -6.89 16.01
CA GLU A 100 -3.35 -8.29 16.10
C GLU A 100 -2.14 -8.58 15.22
N ASP A 101 -1.73 -7.66 14.32
CA ASP A 101 -0.58 -7.80 13.41
C ASP A 101 -0.59 -9.15 12.66
N ASN A 102 -1.80 -9.56 12.25
CA ASN A 102 -2.11 -10.88 11.71
C ASN A 102 -2.26 -10.88 10.19
N GLY A 103 -1.43 -10.09 9.52
CA GLY A 103 -1.28 -10.06 8.07
C GLY A 103 -0.34 -11.14 7.56
N VAL A 104 -0.48 -11.56 6.31
CA VAL A 104 0.51 -12.37 5.59
C VAL A 104 0.61 -11.84 4.17
N LEU A 105 1.84 -11.68 3.68
CA LEU A 105 2.13 -11.35 2.28
C LEU A 105 2.73 -12.58 1.60
N ILE A 106 2.17 -12.95 0.45
CA ILE A 106 2.74 -13.89 -0.51
C ILE A 106 3.16 -13.06 -1.72
N LEU A 107 4.47 -12.92 -1.95
CA LEU A 107 5.05 -12.14 -3.05
C LEU A 107 5.72 -13.07 -4.05
N PHE A 108 5.31 -13.01 -5.32
CA PHE A 108 5.93 -13.70 -6.44
C PHE A 108 6.57 -12.71 -7.41
N LEU A 109 7.81 -13.01 -7.81
CA LEU A 109 8.57 -12.30 -8.84
C LEU A 109 8.70 -13.20 -10.07
N THR A 110 8.06 -12.83 -11.18
CA THR A 110 7.98 -13.69 -12.37
C THR A 110 9.24 -13.64 -13.24
N ASP A 111 9.95 -12.50 -13.28
CA ASP A 111 11.18 -12.36 -14.07
C ASP A 111 12.41 -12.88 -13.30
N ASP A 112 12.42 -12.68 -11.99
CA ASP A 112 13.51 -13.12 -11.12
C ASP A 112 13.39 -14.60 -10.70
N ASP A 113 12.30 -15.29 -11.11
CA ASP A 113 11.94 -16.67 -10.71
C ASP A 113 12.11 -16.87 -9.19
N ASN A 114 11.62 -15.91 -8.39
CA ASN A 114 11.82 -15.84 -6.94
C ASN A 114 10.51 -15.52 -6.21
N TYR A 115 10.42 -15.86 -4.93
CA TYR A 115 9.25 -15.59 -4.10
C TYR A 115 9.65 -15.30 -2.66
N TRP A 116 8.77 -14.58 -1.95
CA TRP A 116 8.92 -14.29 -0.54
C TRP A 116 7.57 -14.37 0.16
N ILE A 117 7.55 -15.06 1.31
CA ILE A 117 6.35 -15.14 2.14
C ILE A 117 6.70 -14.52 3.49
N MET A 118 5.94 -13.50 3.89
CA MET A 118 6.18 -12.77 5.12
C MET A 118 4.92 -12.76 5.99
N PRO A 119 4.93 -13.49 7.13
CA PRO A 119 3.89 -13.35 8.13
C PRO A 119 4.12 -12.07 8.95
N GLY A 120 3.03 -11.49 9.44
CA GLY A 120 3.06 -10.47 10.46
C GLY A 120 3.39 -11.05 11.83
N ILE A 121 3.88 -10.18 12.73
CA ILE A 121 4.37 -10.52 14.07
C ILE A 121 3.33 -11.34 14.87
N GLY A 122 2.04 -11.05 14.69
CA GLY A 122 0.95 -11.75 15.39
C GLY A 122 0.80 -13.22 15.02
N LEU A 123 1.29 -13.62 13.83
CA LEU A 123 1.18 -14.96 13.30
C LEU A 123 2.51 -15.74 13.32
N GLU A 124 3.65 -15.12 13.64
CA GLU A 124 4.97 -15.79 13.67
C GLU A 124 5.00 -17.04 14.57
N ARG A 125 4.18 -17.07 15.63
CA ARG A 125 4.10 -18.22 16.55
C ARG A 125 3.42 -19.44 15.92
N VAL A 126 2.57 -19.25 14.91
CA VAL A 126 1.86 -20.33 14.23
C VAL A 126 2.44 -20.59 12.83
N LEU A 127 2.73 -19.53 12.09
CA LEU A 127 3.50 -19.55 10.84
C LEU A 127 4.99 -19.45 11.16
N THR A 128 5.49 -20.43 11.90
CA THR A 128 6.93 -20.54 12.21
C THR A 128 7.75 -20.79 10.92
N GLU A 129 9.06 -20.52 10.96
CA GLU A 129 9.93 -20.81 9.81
C GLU A 129 9.81 -22.26 9.32
N ARG A 130 9.67 -23.23 10.24
CA ARG A 130 9.46 -24.64 9.91
C ARG A 130 8.16 -24.85 9.14
N VAL A 131 7.07 -24.25 9.62
CA VAL A 131 5.74 -24.34 8.99
C VAL A 131 5.79 -23.70 7.61
N LEU A 132 6.31 -22.48 7.49
CA LEU A 132 6.42 -21.79 6.20
C LEU A 132 7.29 -22.54 5.20
N ARG A 133 8.45 -23.04 5.61
CA ARG A 133 9.33 -23.84 4.75
C ARG A 133 8.61 -25.07 4.22
N GLN A 134 7.89 -25.75 5.09
CA GLN A 134 7.12 -26.91 4.66
C GLN A 134 5.99 -26.48 3.70
N ILE A 135 5.27 -25.35 3.90
CA ILE A 135 4.22 -24.85 2.97
C ILE A 135 4.84 -24.58 1.60
N ILE A 136 6.01 -23.95 1.60
CA ILE A 136 6.75 -23.66 0.39
C ILE A 136 7.09 -24.95 -0.36
N ASP A 137 7.69 -25.93 0.32
CA ASP A 137 8.15 -27.18 -0.28
C ASP A 137 7.00 -28.03 -0.84
N ASP A 138 5.86 -28.07 -0.14
CA ASP A 138 4.72 -28.94 -0.47
C ASP A 138 3.72 -28.29 -1.44
N ASP A 139 3.42 -26.99 -1.25
CA ASP A 139 2.29 -26.32 -1.90
C ASP A 139 2.71 -25.23 -2.90
N CYS A 140 3.87 -24.57 -2.70
CA CYS A 140 4.33 -23.48 -3.57
C CYS A 140 5.27 -23.99 -4.69
N GLU A 141 6.43 -24.51 -4.28
CA GLU A 141 7.57 -24.85 -5.14
C GLU A 141 7.21 -25.81 -6.29
N PRO A 142 6.39 -26.87 -6.11
CA PRO A 142 6.09 -27.81 -7.18
C PRO A 142 5.39 -27.18 -8.39
N SER A 143 4.58 -26.15 -8.17
CA SER A 143 3.87 -25.42 -9.23
C SER A 143 4.67 -24.21 -9.69
N PHE A 144 5.30 -23.49 -8.76
CA PHE A 144 6.13 -22.33 -9.06
C PHE A 144 7.30 -22.70 -9.99
N ALA A 145 8.02 -23.79 -9.71
CA ALA A 145 9.13 -24.25 -10.54
C ALA A 145 8.71 -24.65 -11.98
N ARG A 146 7.43 -24.92 -12.21
CA ARG A 146 6.85 -25.19 -13.55
C ARG A 146 6.29 -23.94 -14.22
N LYS A 147 6.48 -22.76 -13.63
CA LYS A 147 5.89 -21.47 -14.02
C LYS A 147 4.35 -21.49 -14.02
N ASP A 148 3.76 -22.36 -13.21
CA ASP A 148 2.32 -22.42 -12.95
C ASP A 148 2.01 -21.57 -11.72
N TYR A 149 2.07 -20.25 -11.91
CA TYR A 149 1.92 -19.26 -10.83
C TYR A 149 0.51 -19.25 -10.23
N ASP A 150 -0.52 -19.50 -11.02
CA ASP A 150 -1.91 -19.62 -10.56
C ASP A 150 -2.06 -20.74 -9.54
N SER A 151 -1.59 -21.95 -9.89
CA SER A 151 -1.65 -23.10 -8.99
C SER A 151 -0.78 -22.91 -7.76
N ALA A 152 0.41 -22.32 -7.90
CA ALA A 152 1.31 -22.03 -6.79
C ALA A 152 0.68 -21.04 -5.81
N ALA A 153 0.12 -19.93 -6.30
CA ALA A 153 -0.51 -18.91 -5.47
C ALA A 153 -1.71 -19.48 -4.73
N LYS A 154 -2.57 -20.20 -5.44
CA LYS A 154 -3.78 -20.80 -4.87
C LYS A 154 -3.46 -21.82 -3.78
N ALA A 155 -2.55 -22.76 -4.05
CA ALA A 155 -2.20 -23.81 -3.09
C ALA A 155 -1.53 -23.21 -1.83
N THR A 156 -0.56 -22.30 -2.02
CA THR A 156 0.10 -21.59 -0.92
C THR A 156 -0.90 -20.80 -0.07
N PHE A 157 -1.82 -20.08 -0.70
CA PHE A 157 -2.87 -19.35 -0.01
C PHE A 157 -3.78 -20.29 0.80
N ILE A 158 -4.20 -21.43 0.24
CA ILE A 158 -5.04 -22.42 0.93
C ILE A 158 -4.33 -22.93 2.20
N ALA A 159 -3.07 -23.31 2.10
CA ALA A 159 -2.29 -23.82 3.22
C ALA A 159 -2.15 -22.77 4.34
N ILE A 160 -1.82 -21.52 4.00
CA ILE A 160 -1.71 -20.43 4.96
C ILE A 160 -3.08 -20.12 5.59
N ASN A 161 -4.14 -20.01 4.79
CA ASN A 161 -5.49 -19.78 5.27
C ASN A 161 -5.93 -20.88 6.27
N GLN A 162 -5.56 -22.13 6.01
CA GLN A 162 -5.82 -23.24 6.93
C GLN A 162 -5.11 -23.07 8.27
N VAL A 163 -3.82 -22.73 8.27
CA VAL A 163 -3.06 -22.49 9.51
C VAL A 163 -3.66 -21.32 10.30
N VAL A 164 -3.98 -20.20 9.63
CA VAL A 164 -4.56 -19.02 10.26
C VAL A 164 -5.94 -19.30 10.84
N CYS A 165 -6.84 -19.92 10.07
CA CYS A 165 -8.17 -20.29 10.56
C CYS A 165 -8.09 -21.26 11.75
N ASN A 166 -7.19 -22.24 11.70
CA ASN A 166 -6.98 -23.17 12.82
C ASN A 166 -6.53 -22.45 14.09
N TYR A 167 -5.62 -21.48 13.98
CA TYR A 167 -5.18 -20.66 15.12
C TYR A 167 -6.34 -19.91 15.79
N TYR A 168 -7.30 -19.42 15.00
CA TYR A 168 -8.50 -18.75 15.51
C TYR A 168 -9.70 -19.69 15.74
N SER A 169 -9.50 -21.01 15.63
CA SER A 169 -10.55 -22.04 15.76
C SER A 169 -11.74 -21.82 14.81
N GLN A 170 -11.46 -21.37 13.57
CA GLN A 170 -12.43 -21.13 12.50
C GLN A 170 -12.32 -22.18 11.39
N ASP A 171 -13.39 -22.32 10.60
CA ASP A 171 -13.39 -23.18 9.40
C ASP A 171 -12.70 -22.47 8.22
N PRO A 172 -11.62 -23.04 7.64
CA PRO A 172 -10.95 -22.47 6.47
C PRO A 172 -11.84 -22.39 5.22
N ASN A 173 -12.85 -23.24 5.11
CA ASN A 173 -13.83 -23.22 4.02
C ASN A 173 -15.05 -22.33 4.30
N GLY A 174 -15.10 -21.69 5.48
CA GLY A 174 -16.22 -20.88 5.92
C GLY A 174 -17.47 -21.67 6.27
N SER A 175 -18.45 -20.97 6.84
CA SER A 175 -19.64 -21.54 7.47
C SER A 175 -20.65 -22.21 6.52
N GLY A 176 -20.28 -22.48 5.26
CA GLY A 176 -21.10 -23.19 4.31
C GLY A 176 -20.58 -23.09 2.88
N ASP A 177 -19.60 -23.92 2.53
CA ASP A 177 -19.58 -24.68 1.27
C ASP A 177 -18.31 -25.55 1.24
N SER A 178 -18.52 -26.86 1.25
CA SER A 178 -17.46 -27.83 1.03
C SER A 178 -17.18 -27.90 -0.47
N ASP A 179 -16.52 -26.88 -1.00
CA ASP A 179 -15.85 -27.01 -2.29
C ASP A 179 -14.75 -28.05 -2.11
N ASN A 180 -15.02 -29.23 -2.64
CA ASN A 180 -14.20 -30.42 -2.58
C ASN A 180 -12.96 -30.22 -3.47
N PHE A 181 -12.06 -29.31 -3.07
CA PHE A 181 -10.68 -29.40 -3.49
C PHE A 181 -10.07 -30.58 -2.74
N PRO A 182 -9.56 -31.61 -3.44
CA PRO A 182 -8.82 -32.65 -2.76
C PRO A 182 -7.59 -31.99 -2.14
N ASN A 183 -7.66 -31.72 -0.83
CA ASN A 183 -6.45 -31.60 -0.04
C ASN A 183 -5.77 -32.97 -0.09
N ASN A 184 -4.98 -33.19 -1.13
CA ASN A 184 -4.21 -34.41 -1.33
C ASN A 184 -3.03 -34.50 -0.36
N ASN A 185 -2.83 -33.48 0.48
CA ASN A 185 -1.84 -33.49 1.52
C ASN A 185 -2.57 -33.60 2.87
N GLY A 186 -2.62 -34.82 3.42
CA GLY A 186 -2.93 -35.03 4.84
C GLY A 186 -1.89 -34.41 5.79
N ASN A 187 -1.18 -33.37 5.36
CA ASN A 187 -0.13 -32.67 6.05
C ASN A 187 -0.79 -31.68 7.02
N ASN A 188 -0.88 -32.14 8.25
CA ASN A 188 -1.20 -31.31 9.39
C ASN A 188 -0.05 -30.30 9.61
N TYR A 189 -0.19 -29.08 9.08
CA TYR A 189 0.64 -27.93 9.48
C TYR A 189 0.27 -27.50 10.88
N TYR A 190 0.60 -28.32 11.87
CA TYR A 190 0.41 -28.00 13.27
C TYR A 190 1.77 -27.82 13.94
N PRO A 191 1.98 -26.70 14.64
CA PRO A 191 2.86 -26.67 15.80
C PRO A 191 2.28 -27.62 16.84
N ASP A 192 3.11 -28.50 17.43
CA ASP A 192 2.69 -29.63 18.30
C ASP A 192 2.00 -29.26 19.64
N ASP A 193 1.55 -28.01 19.85
CA ASP A 193 1.16 -27.48 21.17
C ASP A 193 -0.27 -26.92 21.28
N HIS A 194 -1.29 -27.52 20.62
CA HIS A 194 -2.70 -27.11 20.79
C HIS A 194 -3.63 -28.26 21.23
N PRO A 195 -4.48 -28.05 22.27
CA PRO A 195 -5.41 -29.08 22.73
C PRO A 195 -6.53 -29.31 21.70
N GLY A 196 -6.82 -30.58 21.47
CA GLY A 196 -7.59 -31.11 20.33
C GLY A 196 -8.93 -30.43 20.06
N TYR A 197 -9.15 -30.15 18.77
CA TYR A 197 -10.45 -29.80 18.21
C TYR A 197 -11.27 -31.07 17.99
N ASN A 198 -12.44 -31.17 18.65
CA ASN A 198 -13.42 -32.20 18.40
C ASN A 198 -14.42 -31.67 17.36
N SER A 199 -14.35 -32.19 16.15
CA SER A 199 -15.25 -31.85 15.05
C SER A 199 -16.67 -32.34 15.34
N GLY A 200 -17.53 -31.46 15.84
CA GLY A 200 -18.94 -31.76 15.98
C GLY A 200 -19.65 -30.83 16.94
N SER A 201 -20.19 -29.72 16.43
CA SER A 201 -21.48 -29.13 16.87
C SER A 201 -21.81 -27.90 16.03
N SER A 202 -22.77 -28.08 15.14
CA SER A 202 -23.52 -27.03 14.44
C SER A 202 -24.15 -26.05 15.42
N CYS A 203 -23.70 -24.79 15.44
CA CYS A 203 -24.43 -23.71 16.10
C CYS A 203 -25.46 -23.10 15.14
N LEU A 204 -26.62 -23.76 15.08
CA LEU A 204 -27.90 -23.15 14.70
C LEU A 204 -28.22 -22.03 15.71
N SER A 205 -27.87 -20.78 15.43
CA SER A 205 -28.49 -19.62 16.07
C SER A 205 -28.00 -18.32 15.43
N CYS A 206 -28.71 -17.85 14.41
CA CYS A 206 -28.87 -16.41 14.16
C CYS A 206 -30.17 -16.17 13.37
N GLY A 207 -31.25 -16.75 13.88
CA GLY A 207 -32.61 -16.48 13.43
C GLY A 207 -33.37 -15.68 14.49
N SER A 208 -33.02 -14.41 14.68
CA SER A 208 -33.90 -13.34 15.21
C SER A 208 -33.08 -12.15 15.76
N CYS A 209 -32.58 -11.27 14.89
CA CYS A 209 -32.27 -9.89 15.30
C CYS A 209 -33.52 -9.04 15.07
N LEU A 210 -34.54 -9.28 15.91
CA LEU A 210 -35.67 -8.38 16.06
C LEU A 210 -35.20 -7.18 16.89
N ALA A 211 -35.51 -6.00 16.36
CA ALA A 211 -35.16 -4.70 16.91
C ALA A 211 -35.41 -4.59 18.42
N LEU A 212 -34.35 -4.32 19.18
CA LEU A 212 -34.26 -3.25 20.19
C LEU A 212 -32.88 -3.32 20.85
N SER A 213 -32.24 -2.15 21.00
CA SER A 213 -30.97 -1.90 21.71
C SER A 213 -29.64 -2.22 20.98
N CYS A 214 -29.47 -1.65 19.78
CA CYS A 214 -28.14 -1.24 19.30
C CYS A 214 -27.68 -0.01 20.11
N ALA A 215 -27.04 -0.24 21.27
CA ALA A 215 -26.34 0.78 22.05
C ALA A 215 -24.83 0.48 22.21
N ALA A 216 -24.27 -0.36 21.35
CA ALA A 216 -22.83 -0.66 21.29
C ALA A 216 -22.26 -0.64 19.87
N CYS A 217 -22.89 0.08 18.94
CA CYS A 217 -22.31 0.38 17.63
C CYS A 217 -21.49 1.67 17.75
N GLY A 218 -20.27 1.57 18.26
CA GLY A 218 -19.29 2.64 18.27
C GLY A 218 -18.71 2.86 16.87
N SER A 219 -19.49 3.50 16.00
CA SER A 219 -19.00 4.03 14.71
C SER A 219 -19.62 5.39 14.44
N CYS A 220 -18.92 6.44 14.86
CA CYS A 220 -18.81 7.71 14.16
C CYS A 220 -17.78 8.59 14.91
N GLY A 221 -16.63 8.82 14.28
CA GLY A 221 -15.54 9.57 14.89
C GLY A 221 -14.49 9.96 13.87
N SER A 222 -14.91 10.72 12.86
CA SER A 222 -14.02 11.45 11.97
C SER A 222 -13.05 12.31 12.79
N CYS A 223 -11.75 12.09 12.64
CA CYS A 223 -10.70 13.08 12.94
C CYS A 223 -9.50 12.83 12.02
N SER A 224 -9.61 13.34 10.80
CA SER A 224 -8.51 13.69 9.91
C SER A 224 -7.48 14.56 10.65
N GLY A 225 -6.34 13.98 11.02
CA GLY A 225 -5.31 14.66 11.82
C GLY A 225 -3.86 14.48 11.35
N GLY A 226 -3.62 13.96 10.15
CA GLY A 226 -2.25 13.65 9.67
C GLY A 226 -1.70 14.55 8.56
N SER A 227 -2.54 15.08 7.67
CA SER A 227 -2.05 15.67 6.41
C SER A 227 -1.99 17.20 6.37
N PHE A 228 -2.45 17.88 7.42
CA PHE A 228 -2.45 19.35 7.46
C PHE A 228 -1.11 19.96 7.89
N MET A 229 -0.29 19.24 8.66
CA MET A 229 1.02 19.75 9.10
C MET A 229 2.00 19.90 7.93
N GLY A 230 1.99 18.97 6.96
CA GLY A 230 2.84 19.06 5.77
C GLY A 230 2.49 20.24 4.87
N ILE A 231 1.20 20.47 4.63
CA ILE A 231 0.72 21.57 3.77
C ILE A 231 1.00 22.93 4.40
N ILE A 232 0.85 23.08 5.71
CA ILE A 232 1.16 24.33 6.43
C ILE A 232 2.66 24.65 6.34
N ILE A 233 3.54 23.64 6.48
CA ILE A 233 4.99 23.84 6.36
C ILE A 233 5.35 24.29 4.93
N VAL A 234 4.76 23.69 3.90
CA VAL A 234 4.99 24.11 2.50
C VAL A 234 4.50 25.54 2.25
N ILE A 235 3.32 25.91 2.76
CA ILE A 235 2.80 27.28 2.63
C ILE A 235 3.70 28.28 3.35
N ILE A 236 4.21 27.97 4.55
CA ILE A 236 5.14 28.82 5.29
C ILE A 236 6.44 28.99 4.49
N ILE A 237 6.99 27.92 3.93
CA ILE A 237 8.21 27.96 3.11
C ILE A 237 8.01 28.85 1.87
N VAL A 238 6.89 28.69 1.16
CA VAL A 238 6.55 29.52 -0.02
C VAL A 238 6.36 30.99 0.36
N PHE A 239 5.72 31.28 1.50
CA PHE A 239 5.48 32.65 1.96
C PHE A 239 6.78 33.36 2.38
N VAL A 240 7.65 32.65 3.11
CA VAL A 240 8.98 33.15 3.47
C VAL A 240 9.82 33.41 2.22
N PHE A 241 9.77 32.51 1.24
CA PHE A 241 10.45 32.68 -0.04
C PHE A 241 9.97 33.93 -0.80
N PHE A 242 8.66 34.16 -0.88
CA PHE A 242 8.09 35.36 -1.51
C PHE A 242 8.50 36.66 -0.80
N LYS A 243 8.57 36.67 0.53
CA LYS A 243 9.01 37.84 1.31
C LYS A 243 10.49 38.15 1.10
N ILE A 244 11.33 37.13 0.98
CA ILE A 244 12.75 37.28 0.67
C ILE A 244 12.94 37.87 -0.74
N ILE A 245 12.20 37.39 -1.74
CA ILE A 245 12.22 37.95 -3.10
C ILE A 245 11.74 39.41 -3.11
N ALA A 246 10.63 39.70 -2.43
CA ALA A 246 10.06 41.05 -2.38
C ALA A 246 10.96 42.07 -1.64
N SER A 247 11.78 41.61 -0.69
CA SER A 247 12.78 42.41 0.02
C SER A 247 13.91 42.87 -0.90
N ILE A 248 14.27 42.07 -1.90
CA ILE A 248 15.37 42.36 -2.82
C ILE A 248 14.98 43.41 -3.90
N GLY A 249 13.68 43.64 -4.11
CA GLY A 249 13.16 44.46 -5.23
C GLY A 249 12.88 45.94 -4.98
N ARG A 250 12.93 46.46 -3.73
CA ARG A 250 12.57 47.87 -3.45
C ARG A 250 13.78 48.81 -3.39
N GLY A 251 14.37 49.08 -4.56
CA GLY A 251 15.17 50.29 -4.82
C GLY A 251 14.27 51.40 -5.42
N GLY A 252 14.13 52.52 -4.71
CA GLY A 252 13.11 53.55 -4.95
C GLY A 252 13.13 54.23 -6.34
N ARG A 253 11.93 54.48 -6.89
CA ARG A 253 11.72 55.31 -8.09
C ARG A 253 11.06 56.64 -7.68
N ARG A 254 11.72 57.76 -8.01
CA ARG A 254 11.21 59.14 -7.86
C ARG A 254 10.13 59.42 -8.92
N PRO A 255 9.10 60.24 -8.64
CA PRO A 255 8.02 60.52 -9.59
C PRO A 255 8.47 61.46 -10.74
N PRO A 256 7.86 61.37 -11.95
CA PRO A 256 8.25 62.14 -13.13
C PRO A 256 7.64 63.56 -13.16
N ARG A 257 8.32 64.49 -13.85
CA ARG A 257 7.85 65.87 -14.13
C ARG A 257 6.90 65.91 -15.34
N PRO A 258 5.95 66.87 -15.39
CA PRO A 258 4.96 66.95 -16.48
C PRO A 258 5.50 67.55 -17.80
N PRO A 259 4.91 67.21 -18.97
CA PRO A 259 5.43 67.56 -20.30
C PRO A 259 5.06 68.96 -20.80
N ARG A 260 5.95 69.53 -21.61
CA ARG A 260 5.85 70.82 -22.31
C ARG A 260 5.33 70.59 -23.74
N GLY A 261 4.18 71.16 -24.11
CA GLY A 261 3.60 71.08 -25.46
C GLY A 261 3.28 72.46 -26.07
N GLY A 262 3.88 72.78 -27.22
CA GLY A 262 3.36 73.70 -28.24
C GLY A 262 3.01 72.88 -29.48
N GLY A 263 2.10 73.21 -30.39
CA GLY A 263 1.65 74.50 -30.94
C GLY A 263 1.79 74.41 -32.48
N PHE A 264 0.88 75.04 -33.25
CA PHE A 264 0.70 75.06 -34.72
C PHE A 264 -0.23 73.96 -35.30
N GLY A 265 -1.30 74.21 -36.08
CA GLY A 265 -1.86 75.43 -36.67
C GLY A 265 -2.01 75.31 -38.20
N GLY A 266 -3.25 75.30 -38.73
CA GLY A 266 -3.57 75.71 -40.12
C GLY A 266 -4.26 74.65 -41.02
N GLY A 267 -5.43 75.01 -41.57
CA GLY A 267 -6.05 74.36 -42.74
C GLY A 267 -6.34 75.38 -43.85
N PHE A 268 -6.67 74.93 -45.08
CA PHE A 268 -7.57 75.56 -46.09
C PHE A 268 -7.48 74.87 -47.49
N GLY A 269 -8.64 74.43 -48.03
CA GLY A 269 -9.11 74.67 -49.42
C GLY A 269 -8.76 73.73 -50.62
N PRO A 270 -9.73 73.37 -51.50
CA PRO A 270 -9.52 72.65 -52.78
C PRO A 270 -9.73 73.52 -54.06
N ARG A 271 -9.21 73.07 -55.23
CA ARG A 271 -9.55 73.47 -56.63
C ARG A 271 -9.00 72.42 -57.63
N PRO A 272 -9.42 72.38 -58.92
CA PRO A 272 -10.55 73.04 -59.58
C PRO A 272 -11.72 72.09 -59.90
#